data_AF-A0A2M8RX71-F1
#
_entry.id   AF-A0A2M8RX71-F1
#
_cell.length_a   1.000
_cell.length_b   1.000
_cell.length_c   1.000
_cell.angle_alpha   90.00
_cell.angle_beta   90.00
_cell.angle_gamma   90.00
#
_symmetry.space_group_name_H-M   'P 1'
#
loop_
_entity.id
_entity.type
_entity.pdbx_description
1 polymer ?
#
loop_
_entity_poly.entity_id
_entity_poly.type
_entity_poly.pdbx_seq_one_letter_code
_entity_poly.pdbx_strand_id
1 'polypeptide(L)'
;MKKLLLIAPLLLSACTMLNPTTEKLSASCQAYFTCIDTNLAKSGLPAETRNSVKQGFDGSKTKLRALSVQQQDKICQTRLALLKQQSKK
;
A
#
# COMPACT_ATOMS: atom_id res chain seq x y z
N MET A 1 -5.08 -38.19 -48.82
CA MET A 1 -4.65 -39.17 -47.81
C MET A 1 -4.09 -38.43 -46.59
N LYS A 2 -4.53 -38.81 -45.39
CA LYS A 2 -4.31 -38.17 -44.08
C LYS A 2 -2.84 -38.17 -43.66
N LYS A 3 -2.33 -37.03 -43.15
CA LYS A 3 -1.24 -36.90 -42.17
C LYS A 3 -1.52 -35.63 -41.35
N LEU A 4 -2.30 -35.72 -40.28
CA LEU A 4 -1.90 -35.90 -38.87
C LEU A 4 -0.88 -34.87 -38.35
N LEU A 5 -1.39 -34.08 -37.40
CA LEU A 5 -0.74 -33.53 -36.21
C LEU A 5 0.17 -32.31 -36.41
N LEU A 6 -0.22 -31.21 -35.79
CA LEU A 6 0.47 -30.71 -34.58
C LEU A 6 -0.44 -29.69 -33.87
N ILE A 7 -1.12 -30.20 -32.85
CA ILE A 7 -1.68 -29.40 -31.76
C ILE A 7 -0.47 -28.86 -31.00
N ALA A 8 -0.11 -27.61 -31.25
CA ALA A 8 0.77 -26.87 -30.35
C ALA A 8 -0.14 -26.05 -29.42
N PRO A 9 -0.34 -26.45 -28.15
CA PRO A 9 -0.78 -25.49 -27.17
C PRO A 9 0.39 -24.52 -27.02
N LEU A 10 0.23 -23.31 -27.56
CA LEU A 10 0.95 -22.15 -27.05
C LEU A 10 0.62 -22.07 -25.57
N LEU A 11 1.44 -22.74 -24.76
CA LEU A 11 1.59 -22.49 -23.35
C LEU A 11 1.98 -21.02 -23.26
N LEU A 12 0.97 -20.17 -23.15
CA LEU A 12 1.09 -18.82 -22.61
C LEU A 12 1.64 -19.00 -21.21
N SER A 13 2.96 -19.05 -21.17
CA SER A 13 3.79 -18.96 -20.00
C SER A 13 3.39 -17.65 -19.32
N ALA A 14 2.45 -17.75 -18.39
CA ALA A 14 2.11 -16.68 -17.49
C ALA A 14 3.35 -16.46 -16.63
N CYS A 15 4.25 -15.61 -17.11
CA CYS A 15 5.27 -14.96 -16.33
C CYS A 15 4.59 -13.99 -15.35
N THR A 16 3.83 -14.50 -14.39
CA THR A 16 3.62 -13.75 -13.15
C THR A 16 4.84 -14.01 -12.30
N MET A 17 5.85 -13.17 -12.49
CA MET A 17 6.90 -12.92 -11.52
C MET A 17 6.23 -12.63 -10.18
N LEU A 18 6.07 -13.67 -9.36
CA LEU A 18 5.93 -13.53 -7.93
C LEU A 18 7.28 -13.02 -7.44
N ASN A 19 7.50 -11.72 -7.57
CA ASN A 19 8.55 -11.05 -6.83
C ASN A 19 8.04 -10.93 -5.40
N PRO A 20 8.63 -11.61 -4.40
CA PRO A 20 8.43 -11.28 -3.01
C PRO A 20 9.28 -10.03 -2.72
N THR A 21 9.11 -8.96 -3.49
CA THR A 21 9.52 -7.65 -3.01
C THR A 21 8.61 -7.40 -1.84
N THR A 22 9.20 -7.24 -0.66
CA THR A 22 8.55 -6.65 0.51
C THR A 22 7.86 -5.37 0.03
N GLU A 23 6.58 -5.46 -0.35
CA GLU A 23 6.00 -4.48 -1.27
C GLU A 23 6.06 -3.13 -0.58
N LYS A 24 6.90 -2.24 -1.13
CA LYS A 24 6.98 -0.87 -0.69
C LYS A 24 5.57 -0.31 -0.87
N LEU A 25 5.03 0.31 0.18
CA LEU A 25 3.70 0.93 0.12
C LEU A 25 3.61 1.84 -1.12
N SER A 26 2.41 1.98 -1.69
CA SER A 26 2.19 2.93 -2.78
C SER A 26 2.58 4.36 -2.39
N ALA A 27 2.85 5.22 -3.37
CA ALA A 27 3.27 6.60 -3.12
C ALA A 27 2.24 7.38 -2.30
N SER A 28 0.94 7.16 -2.52
CA SER A 28 -0.11 7.82 -1.74
C SER A 28 -0.18 7.34 -0.29
N CYS A 29 0.09 6.05 -0.04
CA CYS A 29 0.19 5.52 1.33
C CYS A 29 1.42 6.04 2.07
N GLN A 30 2.56 6.18 1.38
CA GLN A 30 3.73 6.84 1.96
C GLN A 30 3.38 8.28 2.37
N ALA A 31 2.77 9.06 1.46
CA ALA A 31 2.35 10.43 1.76
C ALA A 31 1.36 10.52 2.94
N TYR A 32 0.40 9.59 3.03
CA TYR A 32 -0.54 9.51 4.14
C TYR A 32 0.16 9.28 5.49
N PHE A 33 1.05 8.31 5.60
CA PHE A 33 1.78 8.06 6.86
C PHE A 33 2.76 9.18 7.19
N THR A 34 3.41 9.81 6.20
CA THR A 34 4.24 11.00 6.43
C THR A 34 3.43 12.18 6.98
N CYS A 35 2.18 12.36 6.52
CA CYS A 35 1.29 13.38 7.06
C CYS A 35 0.95 13.11 8.54
N ILE A 36 0.66 11.86 8.89
CA ILE A 36 0.46 11.45 10.29
C ILE A 36 1.71 11.75 11.13
N ASP A 37 2.89 11.31 10.66
CA ASP A 37 4.14 11.51 11.40
C ASP A 37 4.44 13.00 11.63
N THR A 38 4.15 13.83 10.62
CA THR A 38 4.30 15.29 10.71
C THR A 38 3.34 15.88 11.74
N ASN A 39 2.08 15.44 11.75
CA ASN A 39 1.08 15.93 12.71
C ASN A 39 1.42 15.48 14.14
N LEU A 40 1.89 14.24 14.33
CA LEU A 40 2.36 13.74 15.61
C LEU A 40 3.59 14.48 16.12
N ALA A 41 4.52 14.85 15.23
CA ALA A 41 5.67 15.66 15.62
C ALA A 41 5.27 17.05 16.12
N LYS A 42 4.14 17.59 15.64
CA LYS A 42 3.61 18.91 15.99
C LYS A 42 2.61 18.91 17.15
N SER A 43 2.16 17.76 17.64
CA SER A 43 1.04 17.67 18.59
C SER A 43 1.41 18.00 20.05
N GLY A 44 2.68 18.23 20.36
CA GLY A 44 3.15 18.46 21.74
C GLY A 44 3.08 17.23 22.66
N LEU A 45 2.62 16.07 22.16
CA LEU A 45 2.52 14.84 22.93
C LEU A 45 3.90 14.35 23.40
N PRO A 46 4.01 13.68 24.57
CA PRO A 46 5.25 13.03 25.00
C PRO A 46 5.78 12.03 23.96
N ALA A 47 7.11 11.85 23.93
CA ALA A 47 7.77 10.99 22.94
C ALA A 47 7.26 9.54 22.98
N GLU A 48 7.06 8.99 24.17
CA GLU A 48 6.52 7.65 24.38
C GLU A 48 5.12 7.50 23.74
N THR A 49 4.22 8.45 23.99
CA THR A 49 2.89 8.47 23.40
C THR A 49 2.95 8.56 21.87
N ARG A 50 3.83 9.41 21.32
CA ARG A 50 4.02 9.50 19.86
C ARG A 50 4.50 8.16 19.28
N ASN A 51 5.39 7.46 19.98
CA ASN A 51 5.91 6.16 19.56
C ASN A 51 4.84 5.08 19.61
N SER A 52 4.03 5.00 20.68
CA SER A 52 2.91 4.06 20.76
C SER A 52 1.89 4.29 19.64
N VAL A 53 1.57 5.56 19.34
CA VAL A 53 0.68 5.88 18.21
C VAL A 53 1.29 5.43 16.89
N LYS A 54 2.59 5.69 16.65
CA LYS A 54 3.31 5.23 15.45
C LYS A 54 3.27 3.71 15.30
N GLN A 55 3.53 2.97 16.38
CA GLN A 55 3.47 1.51 16.40
C GLN A 55 2.06 0.99 16.11
N GLY A 56 1.02 1.69 16.58
CA GLY A 56 -0.37 1.37 16.25
C GLY A 56 -0.68 1.36 14.74
N PHE A 57 0.11 2.08 13.93
CA PHE A 57 -0.04 2.08 12.47
C PHE A 57 0.69 0.93 11.76
N ASP A 58 1.59 0.21 12.41
CA ASP A 58 2.38 -0.83 11.73
C ASP A 58 1.51 -1.99 11.26
N GLY A 59 0.48 -2.36 12.03
CA GLY A 59 -0.54 -3.32 11.58
C GLY A 59 -1.31 -2.85 10.35
N SER A 60 -1.57 -1.54 10.22
CA SER A 60 -2.18 -0.97 9.01
C SER A 60 -1.24 -1.01 7.82
N LYS A 61 0.06 -0.70 8.01
CA LYS A 61 1.06 -0.79 6.95
C LYS A 61 1.17 -2.23 6.44
N THR A 62 1.24 -3.21 7.34
CA THR A 62 1.29 -4.64 6.95
C THR A 62 0.06 -5.07 6.15
N LYS A 63 -1.15 -4.69 6.58
CA LYS A 63 -2.37 -4.98 5.82
C LYS A 63 -2.37 -4.32 4.44
N LEU A 64 -1.89 -3.08 4.33
CA LEU A 64 -1.81 -2.37 3.04
C LEU A 64 -0.81 -3.02 2.08
N ARG A 65 0.35 -3.49 2.57
CA ARG A 65 1.35 -4.21 1.75
C ARG A 65 0.85 -5.53 1.17
N ALA A 66 -0.25 -6.09 1.69
CA ALA A 66 -0.87 -7.30 1.16
C ALA A 66 -1.89 -7.01 0.04
N LEU A 67 -2.12 -5.73 -0.30
CA LEU A 67 -3.07 -5.30 -1.32
C LEU A 67 -2.32 -4.85 -2.58
N SER A 68 -3.00 -4.87 -3.73
CA SER A 68 -2.43 -4.30 -4.95
C SER A 68 -2.20 -2.79 -4.81
N VAL A 69 -1.23 -2.25 -5.57
CA VAL A 69 -0.93 -0.81 -5.58
C VAL A 69 -2.19 0.05 -5.83
N GLN A 70 -3.07 -0.38 -6.73
CA GLN A 70 -4.33 0.34 -7.02
C GLN A 70 -5.27 0.36 -5.80
N GLN A 71 -5.37 -0.74 -5.06
CA GLN A 71 -6.18 -0.82 -3.85
C GLN A 71 -5.58 0.02 -2.73
N GLN A 72 -4.25 -0.04 -2.55
CA GLN A 72 -3.52 0.81 -1.63
C GLN A 72 -3.81 2.29 -1.93
N ASP A 73 -3.72 2.70 -3.20
CA ASP A 73 -3.93 4.08 -3.62
C ASP A 73 -5.33 4.58 -3.34
N LYS A 74 -6.36 3.79 -3.66
CA LYS A 74 -7.76 4.16 -3.37
C LYS A 74 -7.96 4.42 -1.87
N ILE A 75 -7.43 3.55 -1.01
CA ILE A 75 -7.57 3.68 0.45
C ILE A 75 -6.83 4.92 0.96
N CYS A 76 -5.55 5.06 0.59
CA CYS A 76 -4.69 6.10 1.16
C CYS A 76 -5.02 7.51 0.63
N GLN A 77 -5.44 7.65 -0.63
CA GLN A 77 -5.94 8.92 -1.15
C GLN A 77 -7.21 9.38 -0.43
N THR A 78 -8.14 8.45 -0.18
CA THR A 78 -9.37 8.75 0.57
C THR A 78 -9.05 9.23 1.98
N ARG A 79 -8.16 8.53 2.69
CA ARG A 79 -7.75 8.92 4.05
C ARG A 79 -6.99 10.25 4.07
N LEU A 80 -6.16 10.51 3.07
CA LEU A 80 -5.45 11.78 2.94
C LEU A 80 -6.41 12.96 2.70
N ALA A 81 -7.46 12.76 1.90
CA ALA A 81 -8.50 13.76 1.68
C ALA A 81 -9.24 14.10 2.99
N LEU A 82 -9.58 13.10 3.79
CA LEU A 82 -10.22 13.29 5.10
C LEU A 82 -9.34 14.10 6.06
N LEU A 83 -8.03 13.79 6.14
CA LEU A 83 -7.10 14.58 6.96
C LEU A 83 -7.06 16.06 6.54
N LYS A 84 -7.06 16.34 5.22
CA LYS A 84 -7.08 17.71 4.69
C LYS A 84 -8.39 18.45 4.94
N GLN A 85 -9.51 17.74 5.02
CA GLN A 85 -10.81 18.34 5.35
C GLN A 85 -10.90 18.68 6.84
N GLN A 86 -10.35 17.83 7.71
CA GLN A 86 -10.31 18.07 9.14
C GLN A 86 -9.39 19.24 9.52
N SER A 87 -8.31 19.48 8.76
CA SER A 87 -7.40 20.61 9.01
C SER A 87 -7.94 21.98 8.55
N LYS A 88 -9.11 22.03 7.90
CA LYS A 88 -9.75 23.27 7.41
C LYS A 88 -10.91 23.73 8.30
N LYS A 89 -11.24 22.97 9.35
CA LYS A 89 -12.15 23.38 10.41
C LYS A 89 -11.34 23.89 11.59
#